data_AF-A0A528KGH0-F1
#
_entry.id   AF-A0A528KGH0-F1
#
_cell.length_a   1.000
_cell.length_b   1.000
_cell.length_c   1.000
_cell.angle_alpha   90.00
_cell.angle_beta   90.00
_cell.angle_gamma   90.00
#
_symmetry.space_group_name_H-M   'P 1'
#
loop_
_entity.id
_entity.type
_entity.pdbx_description
1 polymer ?
#
loop_
_entity_poly.entity_id
_entity_poly.type
_entity_poly.pdbx_seq_one_letter_code
_entity_poly.pdbx_strand_id
1 'polypeptide(L)' 'MNAMIVAPQPEAVEAGALVLKRGGNAVDAAIACAFMQGVVDPQMAGIGGFGSMQVY' A
#
# COMPACT_ATOMS: atom_id res chain seq x y z
N MET A 1 -0.01 2.04 18.69
CA MET A 1 -1.05 2.26 17.67
C MET A 1 -1.43 0.90 17.13
N ASN A 2 -2.71 0.52 17.19
CA ASN A 2 -3.16 -0.75 16.61
C ASN A 2 -3.58 -0.47 15.17
N ALA A 3 -2.72 -0.82 14.22
CA ALA A 3 -2.96 -0.63 12.80
C ALA A 3 -2.68 -1.94 12.04
N MET A 4 -3.41 -2.15 10.95
CA MET A 4 -3.29 -3.33 10.08
C MET A 4 -3.20 -2.85 8.65
N ILE A 5 -2.40 -3.54 7.84
CA ILE A 5 -2.36 -3.39 6.40
C ILE A 5 -2.33 -4.76 5.76
N VAL A 6 -3.03 -4.93 4.64
CA VAL A 6 -3.15 -6.19 3.91
C VAL A 6 -3.04 -5.88 2.42
N ALA A 7 -2.29 -6.70 1.70
CA ALA A 7 -2.08 -6.57 0.26
C ALA A 7 -1.75 -7.93 -0.36
N PRO A 8 -1.90 -8.10 -1.69
CA PRO A 8 -1.56 -9.34 -2.40
C PRO A 8 -0.11 -9.81 -2.24
N GLN A 9 0.83 -8.86 -2.16
CA GLN A 9 2.28 -9.16 -2.14
C GLN A 9 2.88 -8.76 -0.80
N PRO A 10 3.80 -9.55 -0.24
CA PRO A 10 4.38 -9.30 1.07
C PRO A 10 5.17 -7.98 1.12
N GLU A 11 5.91 -7.63 0.06
CA GLU A 11 6.69 -6.39 0.00
C GLU A 11 5.80 -5.14 0.04
N ALA A 12 4.59 -5.23 -0.52
CA ALA A 12 3.61 -4.15 -0.45
C ALA A 12 3.06 -3.97 0.97
N VAL A 13 2.80 -5.07 1.69
CA VAL A 13 2.44 -5.07 3.12
C VAL A 13 3.58 -4.47 3.95
N GLU A 14 4.82 -4.87 3.71
CA GLU A 14 6.00 -4.37 4.42
C GLU A 14 6.21 -2.87 4.22
N ALA A 15 6.04 -2.37 2.98
CA ALA A 15 6.18 -0.96 2.67
C ALA A 15 5.16 -0.10 3.42
N GLY A 16 3.87 -0.47 3.39
CA GLY A 16 2.87 0.27 4.13
C GLY A 16 2.98 0.10 5.65
N ALA A 17 3.40 -1.09 6.14
CA ALA A 17 3.69 -1.30 7.56
C ALA A 17 4.85 -0.42 8.05
N LEU A 18 5.88 -0.19 7.22
CA LEU A 18 6.97 0.72 7.52
C LEU A 18 6.48 2.16 7.64
N VAL A 19 5.56 2.60 6.79
CA VAL A 19 4.95 3.93 6.86
C VAL A 19 4.13 4.10 8.15
N LEU A 20 3.30 3.12 8.51
CA LEU A 20 2.56 3.12 9.78
C LEU A 20 3.52 3.21 10.99
N LYS A 21 4.62 2.43 10.97
CA LYS A 21 5.65 2.47 12.02
C LYS A 21 6.33 3.83 12.14
N ARG A 22 6.43 4.58 11.04
CA ARG A 22 7.01 5.93 10.99
C ARG A 22 6.01 7.03 11.36
N GLY A 23 4.82 6.67 11.82
CA GLY A 23 3.78 7.63 12.24
C GLY A 23 2.91 8.14 11.09
N GLY A 24 3.00 7.54 9.89
CA GLY A 24 2.07 7.81 8.80
C GLY A 24 0.66 7.32 9.11
N ASN A 25 -0.33 7.95 8.49
CA ASN A 25 -1.73 7.57 8.64
C ASN A 25 -2.12 6.42 7.68
N ALA A 26 -3.38 5.99 7.71
CA ALA A 26 -3.88 4.90 6.86
C ALA A 26 -3.77 5.19 5.36
N VAL A 27 -3.96 6.45 4.94
CA VAL A 27 -3.85 6.86 3.53
C VAL A 27 -2.39 6.83 3.08
N ASP A 28 -1.45 7.33 3.90
CA ASP A 28 -0.02 7.27 3.59
C ASP A 28 0.44 5.82 3.40
N ALA A 29 0.00 4.93 4.29
CA ALA A 29 0.31 3.51 4.25
C ALA A 29 -0.29 2.81 3.01
N ALA A 30 -1.53 3.15 2.67
CA ALA A 30 -2.21 2.62 1.48
C ALA A 30 -1.50 3.05 0.18
N ILE A 31 -1.04 4.30 0.10
CA ILE A 31 -0.31 4.82 -1.06
C ILE A 31 1.04 4.11 -1.22
N ALA A 32 1.82 3.98 -0.13
CA ALA A 32 3.09 3.26 -0.15
C ALA A 32 2.92 1.80 -0.57
N CYS A 33 1.88 1.14 -0.04
CA CYS A 33 1.51 -0.21 -0.42
C CYS A 33 1.14 -0.31 -1.90
N ALA A 34 0.31 0.60 -2.42
CA ALA A 34 -0.12 0.58 -3.82
C ALA A 34 1.05 0.80 -4.80
N PHE A 35 1.96 1.72 -4.48
CA PHE A 35 3.16 1.93 -5.31
C PHE A 35 4.09 0.72 -5.28
N MET A 36 4.33 0.10 -4.11
CA MET A 36 5.12 -1.13 -4.08
C MET A 36 4.43 -2.27 -4.82
N GLN A 37 3.11 -2.41 -4.67
CA GLN A 37 2.31 -3.40 -5.40
C GLN A 37 2.52 -3.29 -6.92
N GLY A 38 2.51 -2.06 -7.46
CA GLY A 38 2.79 -1.83 -8.88
C GLY A 38 4.22 -2.20 -9.33
N VAL A 39 5.17 -2.29 -8.41
CA VAL A 39 6.54 -2.74 -8.70
C VAL A 39 6.66 -4.25 -8.63
N VAL A 40 6.09 -4.87 -7.60
CA VAL A 40 6.26 -6.31 -7.32
C VAL A 40 5.22 -7.21 -7.99
N ASP A 41 4.07 -6.66 -8.38
CA ASP A 41 3.03 -7.35 -9.15
C ASP A 41 2.59 -6.54 -10.40
N PRO A 42 3.51 -6.35 -11.36
CA PRO A 42 3.24 -5.52 -12.54
C PRO A 42 2.19 -6.10 -13.50
N GLN A 43 1.82 -7.38 -13.35
CA GLN A 43 0.73 -7.99 -14.12
C GLN A 43 -0.65 -7.50 -13.65
N MET A 44 -0.77 -7.17 -12.36
CA MET A 44 -2.05 -6.82 -11.73
C MET A 44 -2.14 -5.32 -11.37
N ALA A 45 -1.03 -4.67 -11.07
CA ALA A 45 -0.98 -3.28 -10.63
C ALA A 45 0.07 -2.47 -11.40
N GLY A 46 -0.19 -1.18 -11.65
CA GLY A 46 0.77 -0.31 -12.31
C GLY A 46 0.31 1.14 -12.47
N ILE A 47 1.26 2.03 -12.70
CA ILE A 47 1.03 3.49 -12.77
C ILE A 47 0.23 3.94 -14.01
N GLY A 48 0.21 3.13 -15.06
CA GLY A 48 -0.54 3.40 -16.29
C GLY A 48 -1.99 2.91 -16.26
N GLY A 49 -2.41 2.27 -15.16
CA GLY A 49 -3.76 1.75 -14.98
C GLY A 49 -4.72 2.77 -14.36
N PHE A 50 -5.71 2.24 -13.64
CA PHE A 50 -6.67 3.02 -12.85
C PHE A 50 -6.89 2.36 -11.49
N GLY A 51 -7.15 3.17 -10.47
CA GLY A 51 -7.52 2.69 -9.13
C GLY A 51 -8.48 3.68 -8.47
N SER A 52 -9.27 3.18 -7.51
CA SER A 52 -10.11 4.00 -6.65
C SER A 52 -9.79 3.68 -5.20
N MET A 53 -9.92 4.69 -4.33
CA MET A 53 -9.72 4.55 -2.89
C MET A 53 -10.98 5.03 -2.18
N GLN A 54 -11.51 4.19 -1.28
CA GLN A 54 -12.56 4.57 -0.36
C GLN A 54 -11.93 4.75 1.02
N VAL A 55 -12.29 5.83 1.70
CA VAL A 55 -11.72 6.22 3.01
C VAL A 55 -12.88 6.60 3.93
N TYR A 56 -12.79 6.21 5.20
CA TYR A 56 -13.68 6.62 6.29
C TYR A 56 -12.93 7.49 7.28
#